data_AF-A0A3E2MUZ3-F1
#
_entry.id   AF-A0A3E2MUZ3-F1
#
_cell.length_a   1.000
_cell.length_b   1.000
_cell.length_c   1.000
_cell.angle_alpha   90.00
_cell.angle_beta   90.00
_cell.angle_gamma   90.00
#
_symmetry.space_group_name_H-M   'P 1'
#
loop_
_entity.id
_entity.type
_entity.pdbx_description
1 polymer ?
#
loop_
_entity_poly.entity_id
_entity_poly.type
_entity_poly.pdbx_seq_one_letter_code
_entity_poly.pdbx_strand_id
1 'polypeptide(L)'
;MGLLEELGLTAQFRYYGGDPTAWHCELFDTNSQARQGIGFGKGQVAEARVGALYEALEHYLIHRESLTPFNIELLPCGQIAHSALSGEAYAAILADQPDNHIACRRYQTIDGSDTLAIPQFLSNPWWAEAATAERRAEVGDTADYTAVARYSSNNGSAIGTSRTEATVHAINEAIERDALSLFLAKTFLAEEPDAPVALATETLPNELLELLRRVQNRIGRQVWLIDITTDLGVPSTLAYSPGSRGQYLLGSGSSLSRQYSVYRALTELVQVQLEQEWAGAGQAAKRVLAIGQLADYPGLQAAMALDLSRFATSMSATRFIDTLVASTPDEHLQQLLQMLHSRGFTAYFRHLHTSSNGVTAVHTHIPGLEHFHLITDAAVVPGQRGLAAIGLR
;
A
#
# COMPACT_ATOMS: atom_id res chain seq x y z
N MET A 1 -24.34 -9.54 1.45
CA MET A 1 -25.26 -9.72 0.29
C MET A 1 -25.87 -8.39 -0.14
N GLY A 2 -26.35 -7.53 0.78
CA GLY A 2 -26.93 -6.22 0.43
C GLY A 2 -26.12 -5.37 -0.56
N LEU A 3 -24.81 -5.17 -0.34
CA LEU A 3 -23.98 -4.38 -1.26
C LEU A 3 -23.80 -5.01 -2.65
N LEU A 4 -23.65 -6.33 -2.74
CA LEU A 4 -23.51 -7.01 -4.03
C LEU A 4 -24.78 -6.85 -4.87
N GLU A 5 -25.94 -7.04 -4.25
CA GLU A 5 -27.25 -6.85 -4.91
C GLU A 5 -27.47 -5.38 -5.31
N GLU A 6 -27.13 -4.43 -4.43
CA GLU A 6 -27.20 -2.98 -4.69
C GLU A 6 -26.35 -2.57 -5.91
N LEU A 7 -25.19 -3.20 -6.08
CA LEU A 7 -24.28 -2.96 -7.21
C LEU A 7 -24.58 -3.83 -8.44
N GLY A 8 -25.55 -4.74 -8.38
CA GLY A 8 -25.82 -5.67 -9.46
C GLY A 8 -24.68 -6.66 -9.71
N LEU A 9 -23.98 -7.10 -8.66
CA LEU A 9 -22.83 -7.99 -8.72
C LEU A 9 -23.12 -9.37 -8.12
N THR A 10 -22.39 -10.37 -8.60
CA THR A 10 -22.27 -11.70 -7.98
C THR A 10 -20.80 -11.98 -7.66
N ALA A 11 -20.55 -12.82 -6.65
CA ALA A 11 -19.22 -13.16 -6.19
C ALA A 11 -18.96 -14.67 -6.29
N GLN A 12 -17.86 -15.04 -6.92
CA GLN A 12 -17.35 -16.41 -6.92
C GLN A 12 -16.12 -16.50 -6.03
N PHE A 13 -15.98 -17.61 -5.31
CA PHE A 13 -14.92 -17.80 -4.33
C PHE A 13 -14.11 -19.05 -4.64
N ARG A 14 -12.79 -18.93 -4.53
CA ARG A 14 -11.85 -20.04 -4.57
C ARG A 14 -11.10 -20.14 -3.25
N TYR A 15 -11.18 -21.31 -2.62
CA TYR A 15 -10.46 -21.63 -1.38
C TYR A 15 -9.11 -22.28 -1.70
N TYR A 16 -8.03 -21.77 -1.13
CA TYR A 16 -6.68 -22.32 -1.35
C TYR A 16 -6.21 -23.28 -0.25
N GLY A 17 -6.96 -23.44 0.84
CA GLY A 17 -6.61 -24.39 1.89
C GLY A 17 -5.41 -23.97 2.75
N GLY A 18 -5.12 -24.81 3.76
CA GLY A 18 -4.05 -24.67 4.75
C GLY A 18 -4.26 -23.57 5.80
N ASP A 19 -3.27 -23.41 6.68
CA ASP A 19 -3.32 -22.55 7.87
C ASP A 19 -1.98 -21.78 8.04
N PRO A 20 -1.97 -20.43 8.03
CA PRO A 20 -3.12 -19.58 7.75
C PRO A 20 -3.61 -19.76 6.31
N THR A 21 -4.90 -19.46 6.10
CA THR A 21 -5.55 -19.72 4.82
C THR A 21 -5.58 -18.50 3.92
N ALA A 22 -5.97 -18.72 2.66
CA ALA A 22 -6.30 -17.67 1.73
C ALA A 22 -7.54 -18.01 0.88
N TRP A 23 -8.27 -16.96 0.55
CA TRP A 23 -9.38 -16.98 -0.39
C TRP A 23 -9.11 -16.01 -1.53
N HIS A 24 -9.60 -16.36 -2.72
CA HIS A 24 -9.71 -15.45 -3.85
C HIS A 24 -11.19 -15.25 -4.18
N CYS A 25 -11.58 -14.00 -4.37
CA CYS A 25 -12.91 -13.61 -4.79
C CYS A 25 -12.83 -12.95 -6.16
N GLU A 26 -13.72 -13.36 -7.07
CA GLU A 26 -13.97 -12.67 -8.33
C GLU A 26 -15.39 -12.13 -8.34
N LEU A 27 -15.54 -10.86 -8.72
CA LEU A 27 -16.82 -10.20 -8.90
C LEU A 27 -17.24 -10.23 -10.37
N PHE A 28 -18.53 -10.46 -10.61
CA PHE A 28 -19.11 -10.49 -11.95
C PHE A 28 -20.37 -9.63 -11.98
N ASP A 29 -20.55 -8.88 -13.07
CA ASP A 29 -21.79 -8.17 -13.34
C ASP A 29 -22.93 -9.16 -13.58
N THR A 30 -24.06 -8.96 -12.91
CA THR A 30 -25.17 -9.93 -12.90
C THR A 30 -25.76 -10.14 -14.30
N ASN A 31 -25.76 -9.10 -15.14
CA ASN A 31 -26.40 -9.15 -16.46
C ASN A 31 -25.44 -9.67 -17.54
N SER A 32 -24.27 -9.03 -17.64
CA SER A 32 -23.29 -9.31 -18.69
C SER A 32 -22.36 -10.47 -18.38
N GLN A 33 -22.28 -10.89 -17.11
CA GLN A 33 -21.30 -11.86 -16.61
C GLN A 33 -19.84 -11.44 -16.85
N ALA A 34 -19.60 -10.15 -17.16
CA ALA A 34 -18.26 -9.61 -17.28
C ALA A 34 -17.61 -9.51 -15.90
N ARG A 35 -16.34 -9.91 -15.78
CA ARG A 35 -15.58 -9.80 -14.53
C ARG A 35 -15.32 -8.33 -14.18
N GLN A 36 -15.61 -7.96 -12.95
CA GLN A 36 -15.63 -6.57 -12.46
C GLN A 36 -14.54 -6.28 -11.42
N GLY A 37 -14.03 -7.29 -10.74
CA GLY A 37 -13.02 -7.12 -9.69
C GLY A 37 -12.47 -8.44 -9.21
N ILE A 38 -11.27 -8.40 -8.65
CA ILE A 38 -10.62 -9.53 -7.97
C ILE A 38 -10.13 -9.06 -6.61
N GLY A 39 -10.10 -9.95 -5.64
CA GLY A 39 -9.55 -9.65 -4.32
C GLY A 39 -9.11 -10.90 -3.60
N PHE A 40 -8.13 -10.74 -2.73
CA PHE A 40 -7.62 -11.80 -1.88
C PHE A 40 -7.96 -11.53 -0.42
N GLY A 41 -8.02 -12.59 0.36
CA GLY A 41 -8.17 -12.45 1.80
C GLY A 41 -7.45 -13.56 2.50
N LYS A 42 -6.96 -13.25 3.69
CA LYS A 42 -5.89 -13.97 4.38
C LYS A 42 -6.18 -14.05 5.87
N GLY A 43 -5.68 -15.11 6.52
CA GLY A 43 -5.87 -15.33 7.95
C GLY A 43 -6.75 -16.54 8.26
N GLN A 44 -7.66 -16.42 9.23
CA GLN A 44 -8.61 -17.48 9.57
C GLN A 44 -9.66 -17.66 8.46
N VAL A 45 -10.24 -18.86 8.33
CA VAL A 45 -11.08 -19.22 7.16
C VAL A 45 -12.23 -18.25 6.90
N ALA A 46 -12.96 -17.84 7.95
CA ALA A 46 -14.08 -16.92 7.81
C ALA A 46 -13.61 -15.48 7.49
N GLU A 47 -12.60 -15.00 8.22
CA GLU A 47 -12.00 -13.66 8.03
C GLU A 47 -11.43 -13.52 6.63
N ALA A 48 -10.66 -14.51 6.17
CA ALA A 48 -10.05 -14.53 4.86
C ALA A 48 -11.10 -14.51 3.74
N ARG A 49 -12.23 -15.19 3.90
CA ARG A 49 -13.31 -15.14 2.90
C ARG A 49 -13.98 -13.77 2.84
N VAL A 50 -14.19 -13.13 3.99
CA VAL A 50 -14.76 -11.77 4.06
C VAL A 50 -13.78 -10.76 3.48
N GLY A 51 -12.50 -10.85 3.85
CA GLY A 51 -11.42 -10.01 3.33
C GLY A 51 -11.33 -10.07 1.81
N ALA A 52 -11.39 -11.28 1.22
CA ALA A 52 -11.36 -11.45 -0.23
C ALA A 52 -12.52 -10.73 -0.93
N LEU A 53 -13.72 -10.79 -0.35
CA LEU A 53 -14.87 -10.07 -0.90
C LEU A 53 -14.72 -8.56 -0.76
N TYR A 54 -14.24 -8.08 0.39
CA TYR A 54 -14.05 -6.66 0.66
C TYR A 54 -12.98 -6.08 -0.29
N GLU A 55 -11.82 -6.72 -0.42
CA GLU A 55 -10.76 -6.30 -1.33
C GLU A 55 -11.26 -6.26 -2.80
N ALA A 56 -12.04 -7.26 -3.23
CA ALA A 56 -12.61 -7.26 -4.58
C ALA A 56 -13.60 -6.11 -4.81
N LEU A 57 -14.44 -5.82 -3.80
CA LEU A 57 -15.40 -4.70 -3.84
C LEU A 57 -14.68 -3.34 -3.82
N GLU A 58 -13.61 -3.23 -3.06
CA GLU A 58 -12.77 -2.04 -3.01
C GLU A 58 -12.20 -1.73 -4.41
N HIS A 59 -11.53 -2.70 -5.02
CA HIS A 59 -10.99 -2.57 -6.38
C HIS A 59 -12.07 -2.18 -7.40
N TYR A 60 -13.25 -2.81 -7.32
CA TYR A 60 -14.38 -2.46 -8.17
C TYR A 60 -14.84 -1.01 -7.98
N LEU A 61 -15.00 -0.56 -6.73
CA LEU A 61 -15.49 0.78 -6.41
C LEU A 61 -14.49 1.87 -6.80
N ILE A 62 -13.19 1.65 -6.60
CA ILE A 62 -12.14 2.57 -7.09
C ILE A 62 -12.17 2.65 -8.61
N HIS A 63 -12.21 1.49 -9.28
CA HIS A 63 -12.22 1.45 -10.74
C HIS A 63 -13.44 2.17 -11.31
N ARG A 64 -14.63 1.89 -10.77
CA ARG A 64 -15.88 2.57 -11.17
C ARG A 64 -15.81 4.08 -10.93
N GLU A 65 -15.30 4.51 -9.78
CA GLU A 65 -15.12 5.92 -9.48
C GLU A 65 -14.25 6.60 -10.54
N SER A 66 -13.18 5.94 -10.94
CA SER A 66 -12.23 6.51 -11.88
C SER A 66 -12.83 6.78 -13.27
N LEU A 67 -13.90 6.05 -13.61
CA LEU A 67 -14.67 6.23 -14.83
C LEU A 67 -15.76 7.31 -14.72
N THR A 68 -15.77 8.14 -13.67
CA THR A 68 -16.72 9.25 -13.51
C THR A 68 -16.09 10.58 -13.92
N PRO A 69 -16.55 11.24 -15.00
CA PRO A 69 -15.91 12.47 -15.52
C PRO A 69 -16.32 13.75 -14.75
N PHE A 70 -17.40 13.71 -13.97
CA PHE A 70 -18.03 14.93 -13.41
C PHE A 70 -17.30 15.58 -12.23
N ASN A 71 -16.18 15.02 -11.77
CA ASN A 71 -15.44 15.50 -10.59
C ASN A 71 -13.94 15.70 -10.85
N ILE A 72 -13.56 15.89 -12.11
CA ILE A 72 -12.17 16.15 -12.49
C ILE A 72 -11.94 17.67 -12.46
N GLU A 73 -10.91 18.07 -11.73
CA GLU A 73 -10.35 19.42 -11.74
C GLU A 73 -9.03 19.37 -12.53
N LEU A 74 -8.90 20.17 -13.58
CA LEU A 74 -7.64 20.31 -14.31
C LEU A 74 -6.79 21.39 -13.65
N LEU A 75 -5.58 21.02 -13.24
CA LEU A 75 -4.60 21.97 -12.69
C LEU A 75 -3.31 21.93 -13.51
N PRO A 76 -2.61 23.05 -13.70
CA PRO A 76 -1.26 23.02 -14.26
C PRO A 76 -0.34 22.14 -13.43
N CYS A 77 0.48 21.30 -14.07
CA CYS A 77 1.48 20.46 -13.41
C CYS A 77 2.41 21.29 -12.53
N GLY A 78 2.76 22.51 -12.97
CA GLY A 78 3.54 23.46 -12.18
C GLY A 78 2.85 23.85 -10.87
N GLN A 79 1.52 23.93 -10.82
CA GLN A 79 0.80 24.22 -9.58
C GLN A 79 0.90 23.04 -8.60
N ILE A 80 0.83 21.80 -9.08
CA ILE A 80 1.01 20.60 -8.24
C ILE A 80 2.42 20.57 -7.64
N ALA A 81 3.44 20.85 -8.46
CA ALA A 81 4.83 20.89 -8.04
C ALA A 81 5.13 21.92 -6.93
N HIS A 82 4.28 22.94 -6.76
CA HIS A 82 4.40 23.98 -5.74
C HIS A 82 3.28 23.91 -4.67
N SER A 83 2.62 22.76 -4.54
CA SER A 83 1.54 22.53 -3.57
C SER A 83 2.05 21.78 -2.32
N ALA A 84 1.14 21.30 -1.46
CA ALA A 84 1.48 20.38 -0.37
C ALA A 84 2.16 19.08 -0.84
N LEU A 85 2.08 18.77 -2.15
CA LEU A 85 2.72 17.62 -2.78
C LEU A 85 4.15 17.90 -3.27
N SER A 86 4.72 19.09 -3.03
CA SER A 86 6.03 19.49 -3.56
C SER A 86 7.20 18.62 -3.08
N GLY A 87 7.04 17.96 -1.92
CA GLY A 87 8.05 17.04 -1.36
C GLY A 87 8.04 15.65 -2.00
N GLU A 88 7.10 15.36 -2.89
CA GLU A 88 6.94 14.04 -3.50
C GLU A 88 7.88 13.87 -4.70
N ALA A 89 8.44 12.67 -4.90
CA ALA A 89 9.39 12.42 -5.99
C ALA A 89 8.80 12.70 -7.39
N TYR A 90 7.51 12.45 -7.59
CA TYR A 90 6.83 12.74 -8.86
C TYR A 90 6.61 14.23 -9.10
N ALA A 91 6.67 15.09 -8.08
CA ALA A 91 6.47 16.53 -8.21
C ALA A 91 7.55 17.17 -9.10
N ALA A 92 8.79 16.68 -9.02
CA ALA A 92 9.88 17.11 -9.92
C ALA A 92 9.58 16.78 -11.39
N ILE A 93 8.99 15.63 -11.67
CA ILE A 93 8.61 15.22 -13.03
C ILE A 93 7.47 16.10 -13.57
N LEU A 94 6.53 16.49 -12.71
CA LEU A 94 5.47 17.43 -13.07
C LEU A 94 6.02 18.85 -13.30
N ALA A 95 7.06 19.25 -12.55
CA ALA A 95 7.73 20.54 -12.73
C ALA A 95 8.40 20.71 -14.10
N ASP A 96 8.80 19.61 -14.75
CA ASP A 96 9.40 19.62 -16.11
C ASP A 96 8.37 19.88 -17.22
N GLN A 97 7.07 19.89 -16.90
CA GLN A 97 5.98 20.14 -17.85
C GLN A 97 4.95 21.13 -17.28
N PRO A 98 5.39 22.33 -16.84
CA PRO A 98 4.61 23.17 -15.92
C PRO A 98 3.29 23.68 -16.51
N ASP A 99 3.23 23.85 -17.84
CA ASP A 99 2.06 24.36 -18.58
C ASP A 99 1.05 23.27 -18.94
N ASN A 100 1.45 21.99 -18.90
CA ASN A 100 0.52 20.88 -19.10
C ASN A 100 -0.47 20.83 -17.94
N HIS A 101 -1.71 20.45 -18.24
CA HIS A 101 -2.77 20.31 -17.25
C HIS A 101 -2.95 18.85 -16.89
N ILE A 102 -2.98 18.55 -15.59
CA ILE A 102 -3.17 17.21 -15.06
C ILE A 102 -4.56 17.08 -14.43
N ALA A 103 -5.21 15.94 -14.62
CA ALA A 103 -6.47 15.65 -13.95
C ALA A 103 -6.25 15.39 -12.46
N CYS A 104 -6.97 16.13 -11.63
CA CYS A 104 -7.00 16.01 -10.18
C CYS A 104 -8.42 15.73 -9.68
N ARG A 105 -8.52 15.20 -8.46
CA ARG A 105 -9.75 15.18 -7.66
C ARG A 105 -9.53 15.93 -6.36
N ARG A 106 -10.59 16.57 -5.88
CA ARG A 106 -10.56 17.28 -4.61
C ARG A 106 -10.83 16.32 -3.44
N TYR A 107 -9.93 16.37 -2.46
CA TYR A 107 -10.02 15.68 -1.19
C TYR A 107 -10.20 16.72 -0.08
N GLN A 108 -10.65 16.26 1.09
CA GLN A 108 -10.88 17.12 2.24
C GLN A 108 -10.41 16.46 3.54
N THR A 109 -10.03 17.27 4.52
CA THR A 109 -9.79 16.78 5.89
C THR A 109 -11.07 16.20 6.49
N ILE A 110 -10.96 15.40 7.54
CA ILE A 110 -12.12 14.69 8.12
C ILE A 110 -13.22 15.65 8.62
N ASP A 111 -12.82 16.81 9.11
CA ASP A 111 -13.66 17.90 9.60
C ASP A 111 -14.08 18.88 8.49
N GLY A 112 -13.56 18.71 7.26
CA GLY A 112 -13.83 19.57 6.11
C GLY A 112 -13.22 20.97 6.20
N SER A 113 -12.29 21.20 7.12
CA SER A 113 -11.65 22.51 7.32
C SER A 113 -10.66 22.88 6.22
N ASP A 114 -10.08 21.89 5.53
CA ASP A 114 -9.13 22.10 4.44
C ASP A 114 -9.37 21.11 3.28
N THR A 115 -8.95 21.52 2.08
CA THR A 115 -9.09 20.73 0.85
C THR A 115 -7.82 20.73 0.02
N LEU A 116 -7.54 19.61 -0.63
CA LEU A 116 -6.39 19.46 -1.51
C LEU A 116 -6.80 18.81 -2.83
N ALA A 117 -6.34 19.35 -3.95
CA ALA A 117 -6.46 18.72 -5.25
C ALA A 117 -5.31 17.71 -5.43
N ILE A 118 -5.66 16.46 -5.68
CA ILE A 118 -4.73 15.33 -5.75
C ILE A 118 -4.78 14.72 -7.16
N PRO A 119 -3.64 14.59 -7.86
CA PRO A 119 -3.58 13.96 -9.18
C PRO A 119 -4.25 12.59 -9.23
N GLN A 120 -5.08 12.37 -10.25
CA GLN A 120 -5.92 11.18 -10.37
C GLN A 120 -5.12 9.87 -10.40
N PHE A 121 -3.89 9.89 -10.93
CA PHE A 121 -3.04 8.70 -11.01
C PHE A 121 -2.59 8.18 -9.63
N LEU A 122 -2.67 9.00 -8.57
CA LEU A 122 -2.27 8.59 -7.22
C LEU A 122 -3.31 7.72 -6.51
N SER A 123 -4.56 7.74 -7.00
CA SER A 123 -5.67 6.91 -6.49
C SER A 123 -6.21 5.94 -7.54
N ASN A 124 -5.79 6.09 -8.80
CA ASN A 124 -6.25 5.28 -9.91
C ASN A 124 -5.07 4.89 -10.82
N PRO A 125 -4.51 3.68 -10.65
CA PRO A 125 -3.42 3.20 -11.50
C PRO A 125 -3.77 3.17 -12.99
N TRP A 126 -5.04 2.88 -13.32
CA TRP A 126 -5.52 2.82 -14.70
C TRP A 126 -5.57 4.19 -15.39
N TRP A 127 -5.55 5.31 -14.64
CA TRP A 127 -5.57 6.65 -15.25
C TRP A 127 -4.29 6.97 -16.00
N ALA A 128 -3.15 6.43 -15.58
CA ALA A 128 -1.86 6.68 -16.22
C ALA A 128 -1.60 5.74 -17.41
N GLU A 129 -2.42 4.70 -17.59
CA GLU A 129 -2.26 3.72 -18.66
C GLU A 129 -2.59 4.29 -20.05
N ALA A 130 -2.04 3.67 -21.09
CA ALA A 130 -2.33 4.04 -22.47
C ALA A 130 -3.82 3.87 -22.82
N ALA A 131 -4.51 2.91 -22.20
CA ALA A 131 -5.93 2.62 -22.44
C ALA A 131 -6.86 3.79 -22.08
N THR A 132 -6.42 4.72 -21.22
CA THR A 132 -7.21 5.89 -20.81
C THR A 132 -6.80 7.18 -21.54
N ALA A 133 -5.89 7.11 -22.53
CA ALA A 133 -5.36 8.29 -23.23
C ALA A 133 -6.42 9.12 -23.95
N GLU A 134 -7.35 8.49 -24.68
CA GLU A 134 -8.44 9.20 -25.37
C GLU A 134 -9.32 9.95 -24.36
N ARG A 135 -9.63 9.29 -23.24
CA ARG A 135 -10.43 9.86 -22.16
C ARG A 135 -9.75 11.03 -21.46
N ARG A 136 -8.42 10.94 -21.25
CA ARG A 136 -7.63 12.07 -20.73
C ARG A 136 -7.73 13.27 -21.68
N ALA A 137 -7.59 13.04 -22.98
CA ALA A 137 -7.73 14.11 -23.98
C ALA A 137 -9.14 14.72 -24.00
N GLU A 138 -10.20 13.92 -23.87
CA GLU A 138 -11.60 14.40 -23.78
C GLU A 138 -11.84 15.35 -22.60
N VAL A 139 -11.19 15.10 -21.46
CA VAL A 139 -11.31 15.95 -20.27
C VAL A 139 -10.28 17.07 -20.21
N GLY A 140 -9.44 17.24 -21.24
CA GLY A 140 -8.42 18.29 -21.30
C GLY A 140 -7.15 18.02 -20.49
N ASP A 141 -6.94 16.78 -20.05
CA ASP A 141 -5.71 16.34 -19.39
C ASP A 141 -4.60 16.15 -20.45
N THR A 142 -3.60 17.02 -20.37
CA THR A 142 -2.49 17.14 -21.33
C THR A 142 -1.15 16.71 -20.73
N ALA A 143 -1.15 16.22 -19.48
CA ALA A 143 0.07 15.78 -18.82
C ALA A 143 0.71 14.56 -19.51
N ASP A 144 2.04 14.55 -19.60
CA ASP A 144 2.82 13.39 -19.98
C ASP A 144 2.96 12.45 -18.77
N TYR A 145 2.24 11.32 -18.85
CA TYR A 145 2.23 10.31 -17.82
C TYR A 145 3.41 9.33 -17.88
N THR A 146 4.22 9.34 -18.96
CA THR A 146 5.27 8.33 -19.23
C THR A 146 6.18 8.12 -18.02
N ALA A 147 6.60 9.21 -17.38
CA ALA A 147 7.47 9.16 -16.23
C ALA A 147 6.74 9.14 -14.88
N VAL A 148 5.56 9.75 -14.73
CA VAL A 148 4.84 9.76 -13.44
C VAL A 148 4.04 8.47 -13.18
N ALA A 149 3.72 7.69 -14.22
CA ALA A 149 2.97 6.43 -14.11
C ALA A 149 3.62 5.42 -13.14
N ARG A 150 4.95 5.45 -12.97
CA ARG A 150 5.66 4.58 -12.02
C ARG A 150 5.34 4.86 -10.54
N TYR A 151 4.77 6.02 -10.24
CA TYR A 151 4.30 6.41 -8.90
C TYR A 151 2.79 6.17 -8.72
N SER A 152 2.15 5.58 -9.73
CA SER A 152 0.72 5.30 -9.73
C SER A 152 0.45 4.02 -8.95
N SER A 153 -0.50 4.09 -8.02
CA SER A 153 -0.93 2.95 -7.21
C SER A 153 -2.38 3.16 -6.76
N ASN A 154 -2.99 2.15 -6.16
CA ASN A 154 -4.27 2.26 -5.46
C ASN A 154 -4.09 2.45 -3.93
N ASN A 155 -2.86 2.72 -3.47
CA ASN A 155 -2.54 2.88 -2.06
C ASN A 155 -3.44 3.92 -1.39
N GLY A 156 -3.88 3.63 -0.17
CA GLY A 156 -4.75 4.53 0.59
C GLY A 156 -6.23 4.36 0.25
N SER A 157 -6.57 3.43 -0.64
CA SER A 157 -7.94 2.95 -0.76
C SER A 157 -8.27 1.99 0.37
N ALA A 158 -9.49 2.04 0.87
CA ALA A 158 -9.96 1.07 1.84
C ALA A 158 -11.47 0.94 1.80
N ILE A 159 -11.95 -0.25 2.13
CA ILE A 159 -13.37 -0.52 2.39
C ILE A 159 -13.55 -1.06 3.82
N GLY A 160 -14.63 -0.65 4.48
CA GLY A 160 -14.96 -1.08 5.84
C GLY A 160 -16.46 -1.12 6.06
N THR A 161 -16.90 -1.67 7.19
CA THR A 161 -18.32 -1.72 7.57
C THR A 161 -18.88 -0.34 7.94
N SER A 162 -18.00 0.64 8.15
CA SER A 162 -18.30 2.05 8.37
C SER A 162 -17.25 2.94 7.71
N ARG A 163 -17.57 4.24 7.55
CA ARG A 163 -16.59 5.24 7.10
C ARG A 163 -15.37 5.30 8.02
N THR A 164 -15.58 5.26 9.33
CA THR A 164 -14.50 5.33 10.33
C THR A 164 -13.54 4.16 10.17
N GLU A 165 -14.05 2.92 10.12
CA GLU A 165 -13.24 1.72 9.94
C GLU A 165 -12.44 1.76 8.62
N ALA A 166 -13.10 2.09 7.51
CA ALA A 166 -12.43 2.23 6.21
C ALA A 166 -11.30 3.28 6.28
N THR A 167 -11.55 4.39 6.96
CA THR A 167 -10.56 5.46 7.12
C THR A 167 -9.36 5.02 7.97
N VAL A 168 -9.61 4.29 9.06
CA VAL A 168 -8.54 3.70 9.90
C VAL A 168 -7.67 2.73 9.08
N HIS A 169 -8.28 1.89 8.23
CA HIS A 169 -7.54 1.00 7.35
C HIS A 169 -6.68 1.77 6.34
N ALA A 170 -7.25 2.75 5.65
CA ALA A 170 -6.54 3.56 4.66
C ALA A 170 -5.34 4.32 5.27
N ILE A 171 -5.50 4.90 6.46
CA ILE A 171 -4.38 5.59 7.15
C ILE A 171 -3.30 4.58 7.56
N ASN A 172 -3.67 3.43 8.12
CA ASN A 172 -2.69 2.41 8.50
C ASN A 172 -1.93 1.89 7.28
N GLU A 173 -2.57 1.74 6.13
CA GLU A 173 -1.88 1.38 4.90
C GLU A 173 -0.89 2.48 4.47
N ALA A 174 -1.30 3.75 4.45
CA ALA A 174 -0.40 4.85 4.10
C ALA A 174 0.84 4.91 5.02
N ILE A 175 0.66 4.69 6.33
CA ILE A 175 1.74 4.59 7.31
C ILE A 175 2.63 3.37 7.06
N GLU A 176 2.04 2.24 6.67
CA GLU A 176 2.78 1.03 6.32
C GLU A 176 3.67 1.23 5.09
N ARG A 177 3.14 1.89 4.06
CA ARG A 177 3.89 2.24 2.85
C ARG A 177 5.00 3.23 3.15
N ASP A 178 4.77 4.23 4.00
CA ASP A 178 5.81 5.14 4.51
C ASP A 178 6.92 4.37 5.23
N ALA A 179 6.56 3.49 6.17
CA ALA A 179 7.48 2.70 6.96
C ALA A 179 8.37 1.79 6.11
N LEU A 180 7.78 1.08 5.14
CA LEU A 180 8.51 0.24 4.21
C LEU A 180 9.44 1.08 3.33
N SER A 181 8.98 2.24 2.87
CA SER A 181 9.77 3.15 2.04
C SER A 181 11.00 3.68 2.78
N LEU A 182 10.83 4.13 4.03
CA LEU A 182 11.93 4.59 4.87
C LEU A 182 12.91 3.47 5.24
N PHE A 183 12.39 2.27 5.53
CA PHE A 183 13.23 1.10 5.75
C PHE A 183 14.11 0.82 4.52
N LEU A 184 13.54 0.82 3.32
CA LEU A 184 14.29 0.58 2.09
C LEU A 184 15.34 1.66 1.82
N ALA A 185 14.98 2.93 1.99
CA ALA A 185 15.91 4.05 1.80
C ALA A 185 17.11 3.93 2.76
N LYS A 186 16.86 3.76 4.06
CA LYS A 186 17.93 3.64 5.08
C LYS A 186 18.79 2.39 4.92
N THR A 187 18.22 1.29 4.45
CA THR A 187 18.93 0.01 4.31
C THR A 187 19.77 -0.09 3.04
N PHE A 188 19.38 0.62 1.96
CA PHE A 188 19.97 0.43 0.63
C PHE A 188 20.50 1.69 -0.04
N LEU A 189 20.08 2.88 0.38
CA LEU A 189 20.48 4.15 -0.24
C LEU A 189 21.37 5.02 0.66
N ALA A 190 21.33 4.82 1.98
CA ALA A 190 22.19 5.55 2.92
C ALA A 190 23.67 5.23 2.68
N GLU A 191 24.54 6.24 2.85
CA GLU A 191 26.00 6.07 2.80
C GLU A 191 26.50 5.11 3.88
N GLU A 192 25.92 5.21 5.08
CA GLU A 192 26.07 4.27 6.18
C GLU A 192 24.73 3.54 6.41
N PRO A 193 24.54 2.34 5.84
CA PRO A 193 23.26 1.64 5.95
C PRO A 193 22.93 1.21 7.38
N ASP A 194 21.70 1.47 7.79
CA ASP A 194 21.17 0.93 9.05
C ASP A 194 21.05 -0.60 8.95
N ALA A 195 21.59 -1.31 9.94
CA ALA A 195 21.32 -2.74 10.07
C ALA A 195 19.84 -2.93 10.47
N PRO A 196 19.08 -3.80 9.79
CA PRO A 196 17.72 -4.14 10.21
C PRO A 196 17.66 -4.59 11.67
N VAL A 197 16.54 -4.31 12.34
CA VAL A 197 16.28 -4.73 13.72
C VAL A 197 15.16 -5.75 13.74
N ALA A 198 15.48 -7.00 14.07
CA ALA A 198 14.51 -8.07 14.15
C ALA A 198 13.72 -8.02 15.47
N LEU A 199 12.46 -8.47 15.44
CA LEU A 199 11.72 -8.82 16.65
C LEU A 199 12.21 -10.16 17.18
N ALA A 200 12.62 -10.18 18.45
CA ALA A 200 13.04 -11.37 19.17
C ALA A 200 11.87 -12.36 19.28
N THR A 201 11.94 -13.47 18.53
CA THR A 201 10.82 -14.41 18.38
C THR A 201 10.40 -15.06 19.70
N GLU A 202 11.33 -15.24 20.63
CA GLU A 202 11.13 -15.74 21.99
C GLU A 202 10.33 -14.79 22.88
N THR A 203 10.16 -13.54 22.46
CA THR A 203 9.38 -12.53 23.20
C THR A 203 7.98 -12.31 22.65
N LEU A 204 7.63 -12.97 21.53
CA LEU A 204 6.30 -12.89 20.95
C LEU A 204 5.25 -13.54 21.88
N PRO A 205 4.02 -13.00 21.92
CA PRO A 205 2.86 -13.71 22.43
C PRO A 205 2.70 -15.08 21.75
N ASN A 206 2.17 -16.06 22.47
CA ASN A 206 2.07 -17.45 22.00
C ASN A 206 1.31 -17.55 20.67
N GLU A 207 0.23 -16.79 20.52
CA GLU A 207 -0.63 -16.79 19.33
C GLU A 207 0.15 -16.35 18.08
N LEU A 208 1.02 -15.34 18.22
CA LEU A 208 1.86 -14.84 17.12
C LEU A 208 3.04 -15.77 16.84
N LEU A 209 3.63 -16.37 17.88
CA LEU A 209 4.68 -17.37 17.72
C LEU A 209 4.15 -18.61 16.96
N GLU A 210 2.94 -19.06 17.29
CA GLU A 210 2.27 -20.14 16.57
C GLU A 210 1.95 -19.75 15.13
N LEU A 211 1.42 -18.54 14.89
CA LEU A 211 1.19 -18.04 13.54
C LEU A 211 2.48 -18.01 12.72
N LEU A 212 3.58 -17.49 13.27
CA LEU A 212 4.88 -17.49 12.62
C LEU A 212 5.33 -18.91 12.24
N ARG A 213 5.18 -19.89 13.14
CA ARG A 213 5.48 -21.30 12.85
C ARG A 213 4.62 -21.84 11.71
N ARG A 214 3.31 -21.56 11.72
CA ARG A 214 2.39 -21.98 10.66
C ARG A 214 2.75 -21.36 9.30
N VAL A 215 3.06 -20.06 9.28
CA VAL A 215 3.52 -19.36 8.07
C VAL A 215 4.82 -19.98 7.54
N GLN A 216 5.84 -20.16 8.39
CA GLN A 216 7.11 -20.77 7.97
C GLN A 216 6.92 -22.19 7.42
N ASN A 217 6.07 -23.00 8.07
CA ASN A 217 5.74 -24.35 7.59
C ASN A 217 5.03 -24.31 6.24
N ARG A 218 4.11 -23.36 6.04
CA ARG A 218 3.36 -23.21 4.80
C ARG A 218 4.26 -22.81 3.63
N ILE A 219 5.12 -21.81 3.83
CA ILE A 219 6.00 -21.30 2.76
C ILE A 219 7.27 -22.17 2.59
N GLY A 220 7.58 -23.06 3.54
CA GLY A 220 8.76 -23.91 3.54
C GLY A 220 10.08 -23.16 3.70
N ARG A 221 10.06 -21.94 4.23
CA ARG A 221 11.19 -21.01 4.34
C ARG A 221 11.19 -20.31 5.68
N GLN A 222 12.37 -19.88 6.13
CA GLN A 222 12.50 -19.02 7.30
C GLN A 222 11.84 -17.66 7.05
N VAL A 223 11.23 -17.09 8.08
CA VAL A 223 10.68 -15.73 8.08
C VAL A 223 11.35 -14.92 9.18
N TRP A 224 11.83 -13.74 8.82
CA TRP A 224 12.29 -12.71 9.75
C TRP A 224 11.17 -11.71 9.97
N LEU A 225 10.95 -11.34 11.23
CA LEU A 225 10.08 -10.23 11.60
C LEU A 225 10.98 -9.04 11.94
N ILE A 226 10.86 -7.96 11.19
CA ILE A 226 11.70 -6.76 11.30
C ILE A 226 10.81 -5.61 11.78
N ASP A 227 11.23 -4.91 12.83
CA ASP A 227 10.55 -3.70 13.27
C ASP A 227 10.95 -2.55 12.34
N ILE A 228 9.96 -2.02 11.61
CA ILE A 228 10.13 -0.89 10.69
C ILE A 228 9.38 0.35 11.18
N THR A 229 9.02 0.39 12.48
CA THR A 229 8.32 1.52 13.10
C THR A 229 9.10 2.81 12.87
N THR A 230 8.43 3.80 12.30
CA THR A 230 9.03 5.10 11.98
C THR A 230 8.84 6.08 13.13
N ASP A 231 9.29 7.30 12.89
CA ASP A 231 9.07 8.42 13.79
C ASP A 231 7.58 8.75 13.98
N LEU A 232 6.67 8.28 13.11
CA LEU A 232 5.22 8.38 13.34
C LEU A 232 4.77 7.64 14.61
N GLY A 233 5.53 6.66 15.09
CA GLY A 233 5.27 5.95 16.34
C GLY A 233 4.14 4.91 16.26
N VAL A 234 3.58 4.67 15.08
CA VAL A 234 2.63 3.57 14.85
C VAL A 234 3.41 2.28 14.64
N PRO A 235 3.12 1.20 15.39
CA PRO A 235 3.75 -0.09 15.19
C PRO A 235 3.66 -0.57 13.73
N SER A 236 4.82 -0.75 13.11
CA SER A 236 4.95 -1.27 11.75
C SER A 236 5.93 -2.46 11.73
N THR A 237 5.53 -3.55 11.09
CA THR A 237 6.30 -4.79 11.01
C THR A 237 6.48 -5.21 9.56
N LEU A 238 7.69 -5.64 9.20
CA LEU A 238 8.01 -6.32 7.95
C LEU A 238 8.26 -7.81 8.23
N ALA A 239 7.46 -8.68 7.62
CA ALA A 239 7.76 -10.10 7.52
C ALA A 239 8.54 -10.33 6.21
N TYR A 240 9.73 -10.88 6.31
CA TYR A 240 10.63 -11.09 5.18
C TYR A 240 11.09 -12.54 5.11
N SER A 241 11.03 -13.15 3.93
CA SER A 241 11.66 -14.43 3.66
C SER A 241 12.70 -14.30 2.54
N PRO A 242 13.99 -14.57 2.81
CA PRO A 242 15.04 -14.48 1.79
C PRO A 242 14.83 -15.54 0.71
N GLY A 243 15.15 -15.20 -0.53
CA GLY A 243 15.05 -16.10 -1.68
C GLY A 243 16.16 -15.83 -2.68
N SER A 244 16.21 -16.61 -3.77
CA SER A 244 17.07 -16.27 -4.90
C SER A 244 16.67 -14.91 -5.49
N ARG A 245 17.54 -14.31 -6.31
CA ARG A 245 17.32 -13.00 -6.92
C ARG A 245 15.93 -12.94 -7.58
N GLY A 246 15.11 -11.98 -7.14
CA GLY A 246 13.73 -11.79 -7.63
C GLY A 246 12.65 -12.69 -6.97
N GLN A 247 13.02 -13.58 -6.05
CA GLN A 247 12.13 -14.56 -5.41
C GLN A 247 12.05 -14.40 -3.88
N TYR A 248 12.43 -13.24 -3.34
CA TYR A 248 12.12 -12.91 -1.94
C TYR A 248 10.60 -12.79 -1.75
N LEU A 249 10.17 -13.02 -0.51
CA LEU A 249 8.80 -12.75 -0.08
C LEU A 249 8.83 -11.62 0.93
N LEU A 250 7.92 -10.68 0.79
CA LEU A 250 7.66 -9.66 1.79
C LEU A 250 6.18 -9.62 2.11
N GLY A 251 5.88 -9.25 3.36
CA GLY A 251 4.56 -8.80 3.77
C GLY A 251 4.76 -7.73 4.84
N SER A 252 3.95 -6.69 4.84
CA SER A 252 4.05 -5.60 5.81
C SER A 252 2.73 -5.41 6.55
N GLY A 253 2.78 -4.71 7.68
CA GLY A 253 1.59 -4.45 8.46
C GLY A 253 1.83 -3.29 9.39
N SER A 254 0.91 -2.32 9.40
CA SER A 254 0.87 -1.26 10.41
C SER A 254 -0.47 -1.20 11.12
N SER A 255 -0.42 -0.90 12.42
CA SER A 255 -1.59 -0.71 13.27
C SER A 255 -1.17 -0.11 14.61
N LEU A 256 -2.08 0.62 15.26
CA LEU A 256 -1.94 0.96 16.68
C LEU A 256 -1.75 -0.27 17.58
N SER A 257 -2.21 -1.44 17.14
CA SER A 257 -1.91 -2.73 17.77
C SER A 257 -0.63 -3.34 17.20
N ARG A 258 0.44 -3.43 18.00
CA ARG A 258 1.66 -4.16 17.63
C ARG A 258 1.35 -5.60 17.26
N GLN A 259 0.46 -6.28 18.00
CA GLN A 259 0.05 -7.65 17.66
C GLN A 259 -0.57 -7.73 16.26
N TYR A 260 -1.48 -6.80 15.93
CA TYR A 260 -2.12 -6.77 14.62
C TYR A 260 -1.14 -6.38 13.49
N SER A 261 -0.14 -5.52 13.76
CA SER A 261 0.92 -5.20 12.79
C SER A 261 1.71 -6.46 12.38
N VAL A 262 2.05 -7.32 13.34
CA VAL A 262 2.75 -8.60 13.09
C VAL A 262 1.84 -9.59 12.39
N TYR A 263 0.57 -9.71 12.83
CA TYR A 263 -0.43 -10.56 12.20
C TYR A 263 -0.62 -10.22 10.71
N ARG A 264 -0.80 -8.94 10.40
CA ARG A 264 -0.92 -8.46 9.02
C ARG A 264 0.33 -8.83 8.24
N ALA A 265 1.52 -8.42 8.67
CA ALA A 265 2.77 -8.71 7.97
C ALA A 265 2.94 -10.21 7.62
N LEU A 266 2.67 -11.09 8.58
CA LEU A 266 2.75 -12.55 8.40
C LEU A 266 1.71 -13.09 7.40
N THR A 267 0.48 -12.60 7.47
CA THR A 267 -0.58 -13.05 6.57
C THR A 267 -0.41 -12.47 5.15
N GLU A 268 0.11 -11.24 5.00
CA GLU A 268 0.42 -10.66 3.68
C GLU A 268 1.52 -11.45 2.98
N LEU A 269 2.54 -11.90 3.72
CA LEU A 269 3.61 -12.73 3.18
C LEU A 269 3.06 -14.04 2.58
N VAL A 270 2.02 -14.64 3.21
CA VAL A 270 1.35 -15.83 2.68
C VAL A 270 0.56 -15.53 1.40
N GLN A 271 -0.09 -14.37 1.32
CA GLN A 271 -0.76 -13.93 0.09
C GLN A 271 0.24 -13.77 -1.05
N VAL A 272 1.36 -13.09 -0.82
CA VAL A 272 2.41 -12.88 -1.84
C VAL A 272 2.97 -14.22 -2.34
N GLN A 273 3.16 -15.21 -1.46
CA GLN A 273 3.58 -16.55 -1.89
C GLN A 273 2.56 -17.19 -2.84
N LEU A 274 1.26 -17.10 -2.52
CA LEU A 274 0.20 -17.69 -3.35
C LEU A 274 0.04 -16.98 -4.69
N GLU A 275 0.18 -15.66 -4.71
CA GLU A 275 0.18 -14.88 -5.95
C GLU A 275 1.37 -15.26 -6.84
N GLN A 276 2.56 -15.45 -6.27
CA GLN A 276 3.74 -15.93 -7.01
C GLN A 276 3.55 -17.35 -7.55
N GLU A 277 2.97 -18.25 -6.76
CA GLU A 277 2.62 -19.61 -7.22
C GLU A 277 1.62 -19.57 -8.38
N TRP A 278 0.67 -18.65 -8.35
CA TRP A 278 -0.34 -18.52 -9.40
C TRP A 278 0.20 -17.86 -10.67
N ALA A 279 0.98 -16.78 -10.54
CA ALA A 279 1.63 -16.11 -11.66
C ALA A 279 2.72 -16.98 -12.33
N GLY A 280 3.27 -17.95 -11.58
CA GLY A 280 4.30 -18.86 -12.02
C GLY A 280 5.67 -18.19 -12.20
N ALA A 281 6.60 -18.91 -12.82
CA ALA A 281 8.00 -18.47 -12.98
C ALA A 281 8.17 -17.15 -13.76
N GLY A 282 7.14 -16.71 -14.51
CA GLY A 282 7.17 -15.48 -15.29
C GLY A 282 7.31 -14.22 -14.43
N GLN A 283 6.69 -14.17 -13.24
CA GLN A 283 6.77 -12.99 -12.37
C GLN A 283 8.18 -12.81 -11.80
N ALA A 284 8.80 -13.89 -11.33
CA ALA A 284 10.18 -13.88 -10.86
C ALA A 284 11.15 -13.44 -11.98
N ALA A 285 10.97 -13.94 -13.20
CA ALA A 285 11.79 -13.55 -14.35
C ALA A 285 11.65 -12.05 -14.67
N LYS A 286 10.42 -11.51 -14.64
CA LYS A 286 10.17 -10.06 -14.82
C LYS A 286 10.90 -9.23 -13.76
N ARG A 287 10.84 -9.63 -12.48
CA ARG A 287 11.55 -8.92 -11.41
C ARG A 287 13.06 -8.98 -11.60
N VAL A 288 13.62 -10.12 -12.00
CA VAL A 288 15.07 -10.23 -12.31
C VAL A 288 15.47 -9.26 -13.43
N LEU A 289 14.67 -9.16 -14.50
CA LEU A 289 14.91 -8.21 -15.59
C LEU A 289 14.84 -6.76 -15.10
N ALA A 290 13.83 -6.42 -14.30
CA ALA A 290 13.68 -5.08 -13.72
C ALA A 290 14.88 -4.69 -12.84
N ILE A 291 15.36 -5.60 -11.99
CA ILE A 291 16.58 -5.38 -11.20
C ILE A 291 17.78 -5.14 -12.13
N GLY A 292 17.87 -5.89 -13.24
CA GLY A 292 18.93 -5.71 -14.24
C GLY A 292 18.91 -4.34 -14.93
N GLN A 293 17.73 -3.76 -15.15
CA GLN A 293 17.58 -2.43 -15.75
C GLN A 293 18.11 -1.29 -14.88
N LEU A 294 18.33 -1.54 -13.58
CA LEU A 294 18.89 -0.57 -12.63
C LEU A 294 20.40 -0.71 -12.44
N ALA A 295 21.13 -1.41 -13.33
CA ALA A 295 22.56 -1.64 -13.17
C ALA A 295 23.40 -0.35 -13.03
N ASP A 296 22.98 0.74 -13.68
CA ASP A 296 23.63 2.05 -13.58
C ASP A 296 23.31 2.80 -12.28
N TYR A 297 22.39 2.28 -11.46
CA TYR A 297 21.94 2.85 -10.19
C TYR A 297 22.05 1.82 -9.05
N PRO A 298 23.26 1.53 -8.53
CA PRO A 298 23.49 0.41 -7.62
C PRO A 298 22.62 0.41 -6.35
N GLY A 299 22.35 1.57 -5.77
CA GLY A 299 21.47 1.70 -4.59
C GLY A 299 20.02 1.31 -4.89
N LEU A 300 19.47 1.82 -6.00
CA LEU A 300 18.11 1.47 -6.45
C LEU A 300 18.01 -0.01 -6.84
N GLN A 301 19.05 -0.53 -7.50
CA GLN A 301 19.15 -1.95 -7.82
C GLN A 301 19.14 -2.81 -6.55
N ALA A 302 19.90 -2.42 -5.53
CA ALA A 302 19.95 -3.13 -4.26
C ALA A 302 18.60 -3.06 -3.51
N ALA A 303 17.93 -1.90 -3.51
CA ALA A 303 16.61 -1.73 -2.93
C ALA A 303 15.55 -2.62 -3.61
N MET A 304 15.53 -2.67 -4.95
CA MET A 304 14.64 -3.54 -5.72
C MET A 304 14.97 -5.03 -5.54
N ALA A 305 16.25 -5.37 -5.40
CA ALA A 305 16.67 -6.75 -5.15
C ALA A 305 16.32 -7.24 -3.74
N LEU A 306 16.26 -6.31 -2.78
CA LEU A 306 15.84 -6.51 -1.39
C LEU A 306 16.49 -7.75 -0.77
N ASP A 307 17.82 -7.82 -0.82
CA ASP A 307 18.60 -8.91 -0.22
C ASP A 307 19.04 -8.54 1.19
N LEU A 308 18.26 -8.95 2.19
CA LEU A 308 18.61 -8.76 3.60
C LEU A 308 19.54 -9.85 4.13
N SER A 309 19.82 -10.91 3.36
CA SER A 309 20.71 -11.99 3.81
C SER A 309 22.12 -11.49 4.12
N ARG A 310 22.56 -10.42 3.46
CA ARG A 310 23.82 -9.71 3.73
C ARG A 310 23.92 -9.14 5.16
N PHE A 311 22.79 -8.94 5.83
CA PHE A 311 22.73 -8.44 7.20
C PHE A 311 22.49 -9.54 8.24
N ALA A 312 22.42 -10.83 7.85
CA ALA A 312 22.06 -11.92 8.76
C ALA A 312 22.95 -12.00 10.02
N THR A 313 24.21 -11.60 9.92
CA THR A 313 25.17 -11.60 11.03
C THR A 313 25.20 -10.31 11.84
N SER A 314 24.72 -9.20 11.27
CA SER A 314 24.70 -7.86 11.91
C SER A 314 23.31 -7.45 12.40
N MET A 315 22.27 -8.19 12.01
CA MET A 315 20.88 -7.93 12.40
C MET A 315 20.74 -8.11 13.91
N SER A 316 20.47 -7.00 14.59
CA SER A 316 20.20 -7.01 16.03
C SER A 316 18.76 -7.48 16.30
N ALA A 317 18.50 -7.91 17.52
CA ALA A 317 17.16 -8.28 17.96
C ALA A 317 16.67 -7.32 19.05
N THR A 318 15.43 -6.86 18.93
CA THR A 318 14.71 -6.10 19.95
C THR A 318 13.54 -6.91 20.48
N ARG A 319 13.16 -6.65 21.73
CA ARG A 319 12.04 -7.32 22.37
C ARG A 319 10.71 -6.86 21.74
N PHE A 320 9.79 -7.79 21.55
CA PHE A 320 8.38 -7.48 21.30
C PHE A 320 7.78 -6.76 22.51
N ILE A 321 7.27 -5.55 22.28
CA ILE A 321 6.57 -4.76 23.28
C ILE A 321 5.15 -4.57 22.79
N ASP A 322 4.20 -5.05 23.58
CA ASP A 322 2.79 -4.90 23.27
C ASP A 322 2.34 -3.44 23.46
N THR A 323 1.30 -3.06 22.75
CA THR A 323 0.76 -1.70 22.75
C THR A 323 -0.63 -1.68 23.35
N LEU A 324 -0.92 -0.65 24.13
CA LEU A 324 -2.29 -0.35 24.54
C LEU A 324 -3.02 0.27 23.34
N VAL A 325 -4.17 -0.32 23.02
CA VAL A 325 -4.97 0.08 21.85
C VAL A 325 -6.31 0.60 22.35
N ALA A 326 -6.82 1.64 21.71
CA ALA A 326 -8.15 2.15 22.01
C ALA A 326 -9.24 1.12 21.69
N SER A 327 -10.43 1.29 22.25
CA SER A 327 -11.48 0.25 22.24
C SER A 327 -12.43 0.37 21.06
N THR A 328 -12.46 1.52 20.39
CA THR A 328 -13.41 1.80 19.30
C THR A 328 -12.72 2.30 18.02
N PRO A 329 -13.31 2.08 16.83
CA PRO A 329 -12.78 2.64 15.58
C PRO A 329 -12.63 4.17 15.60
N ASP A 330 -13.52 4.90 16.27
CA ASP A 330 -13.45 6.37 16.34
C ASP A 330 -12.25 6.84 17.17
N GLU A 331 -11.97 6.17 18.30
CA GLU A 331 -10.77 6.46 19.10
C GLU A 331 -9.48 6.10 18.33
N HIS A 332 -9.49 5.00 17.55
CA HIS A 332 -8.36 4.65 16.67
C HIS A 332 -8.11 5.74 15.64
N LEU A 333 -9.17 6.22 14.99
CA LEU A 333 -9.07 7.28 13.98
C LEU A 333 -8.54 8.57 14.59
N GLN A 334 -9.08 8.98 15.74
CA GLN A 334 -8.61 10.17 16.46
C GLN A 334 -7.13 10.06 16.84
N GLN A 335 -6.70 8.92 17.37
CA GLN A 335 -5.31 8.70 17.76
C GLN A 335 -4.37 8.73 16.54
N LEU A 336 -4.73 8.08 15.43
CA LEU A 336 -3.93 8.12 14.20
C LEU A 336 -3.80 9.53 13.63
N LEU A 337 -4.91 10.27 13.56
CA LEU A 337 -4.92 11.67 13.12
C LEU A 337 -4.06 12.55 14.03
N GLN A 338 -4.12 12.36 15.34
CA GLN A 338 -3.31 13.10 16.29
C GLN A 338 -1.81 12.78 16.13
N MET A 339 -1.46 11.51 15.93
CA MET A 339 -0.07 11.08 15.71
C MET A 339 0.50 11.71 14.44
N LEU A 340 -0.24 11.67 13.33
CA LEU A 340 0.13 12.33 12.07
C LEU A 340 0.27 13.84 12.24
N HIS A 341 -0.73 14.49 12.83
CA HIS A 341 -0.74 15.93 13.03
C HIS A 341 0.43 16.41 13.91
N SER A 342 0.78 15.65 14.96
CA SER A 342 1.92 15.95 15.82
C SER A 342 3.28 15.92 15.10
N ARG A 343 3.33 15.28 13.93
CA ARG A 343 4.49 15.21 13.03
C ARG A 343 4.37 16.12 11.81
N GLY A 344 3.34 16.97 11.76
CA GLY A 344 3.11 17.93 10.67
C GLY A 344 2.42 17.34 9.44
N PHE A 345 1.89 16.12 9.53
CA PHE A 345 1.16 15.49 8.42
C PHE A 345 -0.35 15.73 8.54
N THR A 346 -0.98 16.01 7.40
CA THR A 346 -2.43 16.17 7.28
C THR A 346 -2.99 15.10 6.36
N ALA A 347 -3.99 14.36 6.83
CA ALA A 347 -4.66 13.35 6.03
C ALA A 347 -5.88 13.94 5.30
N TYR A 348 -5.93 13.72 3.99
CA TYR A 348 -7.02 14.16 3.12
C TYR A 348 -7.79 12.94 2.62
N PHE A 349 -9.11 13.03 2.66
CA PHE A 349 -10.02 11.93 2.41
C PHE A 349 -10.95 12.25 1.24
N ARG A 350 -11.27 11.21 0.49
CA ARG A 350 -12.33 11.22 -0.51
C ARG A 350 -13.28 10.06 -0.26
N HIS A 351 -14.57 10.37 -0.23
CA HIS A 351 -15.62 9.37 -0.17
C HIS A 351 -15.86 8.78 -1.57
N LEU A 352 -15.80 7.45 -1.69
CA LEU A 352 -16.04 6.77 -2.97
C LEU A 352 -17.48 6.26 -3.04
N HIS A 353 -17.93 5.56 -2.00
CA HIS A 353 -19.25 4.95 -1.93
C HIS A 353 -19.65 4.65 -0.49
N THR A 354 -20.94 4.75 -0.17
CA THR A 354 -21.54 4.17 1.03
C THR A 354 -22.80 3.44 0.61
N SER A 355 -22.88 2.18 1.00
CA SER A 355 -24.02 1.32 0.73
C SER A 355 -25.17 1.60 1.69
N SER A 356 -26.35 1.08 1.34
CA SER A 356 -27.54 1.10 2.20
C SER A 356 -27.33 0.47 3.59
N ASN A 357 -26.37 -0.46 3.73
CA ASN A 357 -26.03 -1.12 4.98
C ASN A 357 -24.77 -0.57 5.68
N GLY A 358 -24.27 0.59 5.25
CA GLY A 358 -23.17 1.31 5.91
C GLY A 358 -21.75 0.97 5.42
N VAL A 359 -21.60 -0.09 4.62
CA VAL A 359 -20.31 -0.45 4.01
C VAL A 359 -19.82 0.72 3.18
N THR A 360 -18.63 1.21 3.50
CA THR A 360 -18.11 2.46 2.95
C THR A 360 -16.72 2.22 2.38
N ALA A 361 -16.51 2.74 1.16
CA ALA A 361 -15.20 2.81 0.53
C ALA A 361 -14.71 4.26 0.50
N VAL A 362 -13.45 4.45 0.86
CA VAL A 362 -12.76 5.75 0.90
C VAL A 362 -11.42 5.65 0.19
N HIS A 363 -10.89 6.81 -0.20
CA HIS A 363 -9.48 6.97 -0.51
C HIS A 363 -8.88 8.01 0.44
N THR A 364 -7.68 7.76 0.94
CA THR A 364 -6.91 8.65 1.79
C THR A 364 -5.58 8.95 1.14
N HIS A 365 -5.17 10.21 1.18
CA HIS A 365 -3.83 10.62 0.78
C HIS A 365 -3.24 11.53 1.85
N ILE A 366 -1.96 11.31 2.17
CA ILE A 366 -1.26 12.02 3.24
C ILE A 366 0.02 12.59 2.64
N PRO A 367 -0.01 13.84 2.12
CA PRO A 367 1.15 14.47 1.50
C PRO A 367 2.38 14.43 2.41
N GLY A 368 3.53 14.08 1.82
CA GLY A 368 4.82 14.01 2.50
C GLY A 368 5.12 12.65 3.15
N LEU A 369 4.17 11.71 3.21
CA LEU A 369 4.50 10.31 3.49
C LEU A 369 5.13 9.66 2.26
N GLU A 370 6.07 8.74 2.49
CA GLU A 370 6.99 8.32 1.45
C GLU A 370 6.45 7.15 0.59
N HIS A 371 6.75 7.19 -0.72
CA HIS A 371 6.27 6.23 -1.72
C HIS A 371 7.38 5.35 -2.30
N PHE A 372 8.62 5.45 -1.82
CA PHE A 372 9.76 4.68 -2.32
C PHE A 372 9.57 3.16 -2.28
N HIS A 373 8.66 2.60 -1.47
CA HIS A 373 8.33 1.17 -1.49
C HIS A 373 7.95 0.65 -2.88
N LEU A 374 7.43 1.50 -3.78
CA LEU A 374 7.15 1.16 -5.17
C LEU A 374 8.40 0.66 -5.94
N ILE A 375 9.60 0.87 -5.40
CA ILE A 375 10.86 0.33 -5.94
C ILE A 375 10.86 -1.19 -6.05
N THR A 376 9.99 -1.89 -5.31
CA THR A 376 9.83 -3.35 -5.41
C THR A 376 9.23 -3.81 -6.74
N ASP A 377 8.61 -2.90 -7.48
CA ASP A 377 7.88 -3.20 -8.73
C ASP A 377 8.21 -2.24 -9.89
N ALA A 378 8.61 -1.00 -9.61
CA ALA A 378 8.92 0.01 -10.63
C ALA A 378 10.14 0.87 -10.26
N ALA A 379 10.83 1.44 -11.26
CA ALA A 379 12.02 2.27 -11.05
C ALA A 379 11.68 3.68 -10.52
N VAL A 380 11.49 3.81 -9.21
CA VAL A 380 11.20 5.07 -8.49
C VAL A 380 12.41 5.58 -7.70
N VAL A 381 12.37 6.84 -7.29
CA VAL A 381 13.32 7.43 -6.33
C VAL A 381 12.58 7.93 -5.09
N PRO A 382 13.25 8.08 -3.94
CA PRO A 382 12.62 8.61 -2.74
C PRO A 382 12.22 10.09 -2.91
N GLY A 383 11.10 10.47 -2.29
CA GLY A 383 10.75 11.87 -2.05
C GLY A 383 11.59 12.51 -0.94
N GLN A 384 11.25 13.74 -0.59
CA GLN A 384 11.96 14.57 0.38
C GLN A 384 12.09 13.89 1.74
N ARG A 385 11.04 13.18 2.19
CA ARG A 385 11.05 12.46 3.47
C ARG A 385 12.05 11.31 3.45
N GLY A 386 12.09 10.53 2.36
CA GLY A 386 13.07 9.46 2.16
C GLY A 386 14.51 9.97 2.07
N LEU A 387 14.74 11.07 1.34
CA LEU A 387 16.05 11.72 1.24
C LEU A 387 16.52 12.25 2.61
N ALA A 388 15.65 12.93 3.35
CA ALA A 388 15.95 13.42 4.69
C ALA A 388 16.30 12.28 5.66
N ALA A 389 15.63 11.13 5.55
CA ALA A 389 15.88 9.96 6.37
C ALA A 389 17.27 9.32 6.15
N ILE A 390 17.93 9.62 5.01
CA ILE A 390 19.30 9.18 4.69
C ILE A 390 20.31 10.33 4.70
N GLY A 391 19.94 11.48 5.28
CA GLY A 391 20.85 12.63 5.44
C GLY A 391 21.03 13.52 4.21
N LEU A 392 20.23 13.32 3.16
CA LEU A 392 20.23 14.14 1.95
C LEU A 392 19.14 15.22 2.02
N ARG A 393 19.32 16.32 1.28
CA ARG A 393 18.38 17.45 1.23
C ARG A 393 17.77 17.62 -0.14
#